data_AF-A0A150FWV3-F1
#
_entry.id   AF-A0A150FWV3-F1
#
_cell.length_a   1.000
_cell.length_b   1.000
_cell.length_c   1.000
_cell.angle_alpha   90.00
_cell.angle_beta   90.00
_cell.angle_gamma   90.00
#
_symmetry.space_group_name_H-M   'P 1'
#
loop_
_entity.id
_entity.type
_entity.pdbx_description
1 polymer ?
#
loop_
_entity_poly.entity_id
_entity_poly.type
_entity_poly.pdbx_seq_one_letter_code
_entity_poly.pdbx_strand_id
1 'polypeptide(L)'
;MLYRLDQAPKLGSRFEHYHRDVRDSLIAKASQWLQAKPGQATATLYGHHLAQYYLEQLQQHFEPEKKADFRQRYARLVQGNAAPTAYLQEALTYKPYLGISDFEFATNWVRRLDPVVNERVLSKWGLVPQDEWFPPC
;
A
#
# COMPACT_ATOMS: atom_id res chain seq x y z
N MET A 1 23.68 2.38 -20.25
CA MET A 1 24.18 3.77 -20.08
C MET A 1 24.54 4.00 -18.62
N LEU A 2 25.76 3.69 -18.23
CA LEU A 2 26.16 3.57 -16.81
C LEU A 2 27.50 4.28 -16.52
N TYR A 3 27.83 5.35 -17.26
CA TYR A 3 29.19 5.93 -17.28
C TYR A 3 29.36 7.29 -16.58
N ARG A 4 28.38 7.79 -15.82
CA ARG A 4 28.42 9.19 -15.33
C ARG A 4 28.27 9.38 -13.83
N LEU A 5 28.21 8.32 -13.04
CA LEU A 5 28.16 8.49 -11.58
C LEU A 5 29.54 8.84 -11.01
N ASP A 6 30.64 8.50 -11.67
CA ASP A 6 32.00 8.74 -11.17
C ASP A 6 32.66 10.02 -11.72
N GLN A 7 31.97 10.70 -12.63
CA GLN A 7 32.48 11.91 -13.25
C GLN A 7 31.90 13.14 -12.55
N ALA A 8 32.79 14.01 -12.08
CA ALA A 8 32.41 15.31 -11.55
C ALA A 8 31.64 16.12 -12.63
N PRO A 9 30.55 16.81 -12.25
CA PRO A 9 29.84 17.69 -13.16
C PRO A 9 30.75 18.87 -13.58
N LYS A 10 30.42 19.53 -14.70
CA LYS A 10 31.13 20.74 -15.14
C LYS A 10 31.14 21.79 -14.04
N LEU A 11 32.25 22.52 -13.95
CA LEU A 11 32.42 23.58 -12.96
C LEU A 11 31.33 24.66 -13.12
N GLY A 12 30.65 25.04 -12.03
CA GLY A 12 29.50 25.96 -12.03
C GLY A 12 28.15 25.34 -12.44
N SER A 13 28.08 24.02 -12.58
CA SER A 13 26.82 23.30 -12.83
C SER A 13 25.94 23.25 -11.58
N ARG A 14 24.62 23.35 -11.75
CA ARG A 14 23.64 23.10 -10.67
C ARG A 14 23.76 21.73 -10.01
N PHE A 15 24.44 20.79 -10.68
CA PHE A 15 24.68 19.44 -10.17
C PHE A 15 25.94 19.32 -9.30
N GLU A 16 26.76 20.38 -9.15
CA GLU A 16 27.94 20.37 -8.27
C GLU A 16 27.57 20.11 -6.82
N HIS A 17 26.53 20.77 -6.31
CA HIS A 17 26.02 20.54 -4.96
C HIS A 17 25.58 19.08 -4.77
N TYR A 18 24.85 18.52 -5.75
CA TYR A 18 24.47 17.12 -5.73
C TYR A 18 25.69 16.18 -5.70
N HIS A 19 26.68 16.43 -6.56
CA HIS A 19 27.88 15.59 -6.63
C HIS A 19 28.76 15.70 -5.38
N ARG A 20 28.86 16.89 -4.77
CA ARG A 20 29.68 17.13 -3.59
C ARG A 20 29.03 16.61 -2.30
N ASP A 21 27.75 16.89 -2.11
CA ASP A 21 27.11 16.76 -0.80
C ASP A 21 26.14 15.56 -0.71
N VAL A 22 25.62 15.08 -1.85
CA VAL A 22 24.57 14.04 -1.88
C VAL A 22 25.06 12.70 -2.40
N ARG A 23 25.97 12.70 -3.39
CA ARG A 23 26.45 11.50 -4.09
C ARG A 23 26.98 10.42 -3.16
N ASP A 24 27.92 10.75 -2.28
CA ASP A 24 28.60 9.74 -1.47
C ASP A 24 27.66 9.12 -0.43
N SER A 25 26.83 9.95 0.20
CA SER A 25 25.74 9.47 1.08
C SER A 25 24.77 8.56 0.34
N LEU A 26 24.40 8.91 -0.89
CA LEU A 26 23.49 8.11 -1.71
C LEU A 26 24.09 6.74 -2.05
N ILE A 27 25.35 6.71 -2.50
CA ILE A 27 26.05 5.47 -2.84
C ILE A 27 26.19 4.58 -1.60
N ALA A 28 26.50 5.17 -0.44
CA ALA A 28 26.60 4.43 0.82
C ALA A 28 25.25 3.81 1.21
N LYS A 29 24.16 4.58 1.18
CA LYS A 29 22.81 4.09 1.50
C LYS A 29 22.33 3.01 0.53
N ALA A 30 22.55 3.20 -0.77
CA ALA A 30 22.20 2.23 -1.79
C ALA A 30 23.01 0.93 -1.65
N SER A 31 24.30 1.02 -1.28
CA SER A 31 25.14 -0.15 -1.00
C SER A 31 24.64 -0.92 0.23
N GLN A 32 24.31 -0.21 1.32
CA GLN A 32 23.74 -0.83 2.52
C GLN A 32 22.41 -1.52 2.25
N TRP A 33 21.52 -0.85 1.49
CA TRP A 33 20.25 -1.43 1.07
C TRP A 33 20.44 -2.71 0.25
N LEU A 34 21.43 -2.76 -0.65
CA LEU A 34 21.72 -3.94 -1.44
C LEU A 34 22.24 -5.08 -0.57
N GLN A 35 23.16 -4.77 0.34
CA GLN A 35 23.76 -5.75 1.25
C GLN A 35 22.78 -6.32 2.27
N ALA A 36 21.74 -5.56 2.62
CA ALA A 36 20.65 -6.02 3.49
C ALA A 36 19.73 -7.06 2.81
N LYS A 37 19.81 -7.25 1.49
CA LYS A 37 19.00 -8.27 0.79
C LYS A 37 19.55 -9.67 1.06
N PRO A 38 18.68 -10.69 1.25
CA PRO A 38 19.12 -12.06 1.50
C PRO A 38 20.06 -12.57 0.40
N GLY A 39 21.24 -13.05 0.77
CA GLY A 39 22.24 -13.55 -0.17
C GLY A 39 23.07 -12.49 -0.89
N GLN A 40 22.95 -11.20 -0.53
CA GLN A 40 23.64 -10.09 -1.20
C GLN A 40 24.66 -9.34 -0.33
N ALA A 41 25.08 -9.93 0.80
CA ALA A 41 25.98 -9.29 1.76
C ALA A 41 27.30 -8.75 1.17
N THR A 42 27.79 -9.32 0.07
CA THR A 42 29.00 -8.89 -0.64
C THR A 42 28.72 -8.35 -2.04
N ALA A 43 27.47 -8.01 -2.35
CA ALA A 43 27.07 -7.56 -3.68
C ALA A 43 27.66 -6.17 -4.00
N THR A 44 28.21 -6.03 -5.19
CA THR A 44 28.70 -4.75 -5.72
C THR A 44 27.54 -3.90 -6.22
N LEU A 45 27.52 -2.63 -5.82
CA LEU A 45 26.52 -1.69 -6.30
C LEU A 45 26.75 -1.35 -7.77
N TYR A 46 25.71 -1.53 -8.59
CA TYR A 46 25.71 -1.17 -10.01
C TYR A 46 24.61 -0.14 -10.25
N GLY A 47 24.67 0.59 -11.37
CA GLY A 47 23.72 1.68 -11.63
C GLY A 47 22.26 1.26 -11.72
N HIS A 48 21.97 0.01 -12.13
CA HIS A 48 20.61 -0.51 -12.10
C HIS A 48 20.13 -0.74 -10.65
N HIS A 49 21.01 -1.14 -9.73
CA HIS A 49 20.71 -1.22 -8.30
C HIS A 49 20.41 0.17 -7.71
N LEU A 50 21.13 1.19 -8.15
CA LEU A 50 20.89 2.57 -7.72
C LEU A 50 19.51 3.08 -8.18
N ALA A 51 19.11 2.76 -9.42
CA ALA A 51 17.77 3.07 -9.93
C ALA A 51 16.68 2.31 -9.16
N GLN A 52 16.89 1.02 -8.85
CA GLN A 52 15.96 0.24 -8.04
C GLN A 52 15.83 0.80 -6.62
N TYR A 53 16.95 1.14 -5.97
CA TYR A 53 16.95 1.78 -4.66
C TYR A 53 16.09 3.05 -4.67
N TYR A 54 16.27 3.92 -5.66
CA TYR A 54 15.46 5.13 -5.79
C TYR A 54 13.96 4.86 -5.98
N LEU A 55 13.60 3.88 -6.82
CA LEU A 55 12.20 3.52 -7.01
C LEU A 55 11.58 2.99 -5.72
N GLU A 56 12.29 2.17 -4.96
CA GLU A 56 11.82 1.69 -3.65
C GLU A 56 11.70 2.83 -2.64
N GLN A 57 12.63 3.77 -2.61
CA GLN A 57 12.54 4.95 -1.74
C GLN A 57 11.33 5.83 -2.10
N LEU A 58 11.07 6.05 -3.39
CA LEU A 58 9.89 6.80 -3.84
C LEU A 58 8.60 6.07 -3.46
N GLN A 59 8.54 4.75 -3.65
CA GLN A 59 7.39 3.95 -3.21
C GLN A 59 7.16 4.09 -1.71
N GLN A 60 8.20 3.89 -0.89
CA GLN A 60 8.11 4.04 0.56
C GLN A 60 7.67 5.45 0.98
N HIS A 61 8.17 6.48 0.29
CA HIS A 61 7.81 7.87 0.58
C HIS A 61 6.31 8.13 0.37
N PHE A 62 5.72 7.56 -0.69
CA PHE A 62 4.31 7.76 -1.04
C PHE A 62 3.36 6.68 -0.51
N GLU A 63 3.86 5.65 0.19
CA GLU A 63 3.02 4.59 0.77
C GLU A 63 1.98 5.14 1.77
N PRO A 64 2.28 6.13 2.64
CA PRO A 64 1.27 6.74 3.52
C PRO A 64 0.11 7.39 2.76
N GLU A 65 0.41 8.19 1.73
CA GLU A 65 -0.56 8.90 0.89
C GLU A 65 -1.40 7.90 0.10
N LYS A 66 -0.77 6.87 -0.45
CA LYS A 66 -1.45 5.75 -1.10
C LYS A 66 -2.42 5.08 -0.12
N LYS A 67 -1.97 4.69 1.08
CA LYS A 67 -2.85 4.09 2.10
C LYS A 67 -4.03 5.00 2.44
N ALA A 68 -3.79 6.30 2.59
CA ALA A 68 -4.84 7.28 2.87
C ALA A 68 -5.88 7.35 1.73
N ASP A 69 -5.44 7.42 0.47
CA ASP A 69 -6.32 7.42 -0.70
C ASP A 69 -7.15 6.13 -0.79
N PHE A 70 -6.53 4.96 -0.64
CA PHE A 70 -7.24 3.68 -0.64
C PHE A 70 -8.28 3.59 0.50
N ARG A 71 -7.98 4.10 1.69
CA ARG A 71 -8.95 4.17 2.80
C ARG A 71 -10.12 5.11 2.49
N GLN A 72 -9.86 6.26 1.89
CA GLN A 72 -10.91 7.21 1.49
C GLN A 72 -11.82 6.63 0.41
N ARG A 73 -11.24 5.96 -0.59
CA ARG A 73 -12.00 5.26 -1.64
C ARG A 73 -12.85 4.15 -1.04
N TYR A 74 -12.27 3.31 -0.19
CA TYR A 74 -13.01 2.27 0.52
C TYR A 74 -14.16 2.86 1.33
N ALA A 75 -13.97 3.99 2.04
CA ALA A 75 -15.03 4.62 2.83
C ALA A 75 -16.26 5.03 2.01
N ARG A 76 -16.07 5.33 0.72
CA ARG A 76 -17.14 5.70 -0.22
C ARG A 76 -17.70 4.49 -0.99
N LEU A 77 -17.07 3.33 -0.87
CA LEU A 77 -17.43 2.14 -1.63
C LEU A 77 -18.70 1.50 -1.07
N VAL A 78 -19.74 1.46 -1.89
CA VAL A 78 -21.04 0.80 -1.65
C VAL A 78 -21.37 -0.10 -2.84
N GLN A 79 -22.21 -1.12 -2.64
CA GLN A 79 -22.53 -2.08 -3.72
C GLN A 79 -23.13 -1.39 -4.96
N GLY A 80 -24.09 -0.48 -4.76
CA GLY A 80 -24.85 0.15 -5.86
C GLY A 80 -25.46 -0.90 -6.80
N ASN A 81 -25.29 -0.70 -8.11
CA ASN A 81 -25.81 -1.61 -9.15
C ASN A 81 -24.92 -2.82 -9.42
N ALA A 82 -23.78 -2.98 -8.72
CA ALA A 82 -22.88 -4.09 -8.94
C ALA A 82 -23.44 -5.39 -8.33
N ALA A 83 -23.08 -6.53 -8.92
CA ALA A 83 -23.31 -7.82 -8.31
C ALA A 83 -22.54 -7.92 -6.96
N PRO A 84 -23.09 -8.58 -5.92
CA PRO A 84 -22.42 -8.69 -4.63
C PRO A 84 -21.01 -9.30 -4.71
N THR A 85 -20.78 -10.24 -5.63
CA THR A 85 -19.47 -10.85 -5.88
C THR A 85 -18.47 -9.87 -6.46
N ALA A 86 -18.89 -9.02 -7.42
CA ALA A 86 -18.05 -7.98 -7.98
C ALA A 86 -17.71 -6.92 -6.93
N TYR A 87 -18.69 -6.52 -6.11
CA TYR A 87 -18.48 -5.62 -4.98
C TYR A 87 -17.49 -6.19 -3.96
N LEU A 88 -17.60 -7.49 -3.61
CA LEU A 88 -16.66 -8.16 -2.71
C LEU A 88 -15.24 -8.19 -3.29
N GLN A 89 -15.08 -8.53 -4.57
CA GLN A 89 -13.79 -8.54 -5.24
C GLN A 89 -13.14 -7.16 -5.20
N GLU A 90 -13.91 -6.10 -5.47
CA GLU A 90 -13.42 -4.73 -5.37
C GLU A 90 -13.02 -4.39 -3.94
N ALA A 91 -13.88 -4.66 -2.95
CA ALA A 91 -13.61 -4.41 -1.54
C ALA A 91 -12.32 -5.10 -1.06
N LEU A 92 -12.06 -6.33 -1.52
CA LEU A 92 -10.85 -7.09 -1.18
C LEU A 92 -9.56 -6.44 -1.68
N THR A 93 -9.59 -5.66 -2.77
CA THR A 93 -8.41 -4.92 -3.23
C THR A 93 -7.94 -3.85 -2.24
N TYR A 94 -8.86 -3.35 -1.42
CA TYR A 94 -8.58 -2.33 -0.40
C TYR A 94 -8.07 -2.94 0.91
N LYS A 95 -8.41 -4.20 1.22
CA LYS A 95 -8.14 -4.86 2.52
C LYS A 95 -6.69 -4.68 3.03
N PRO A 96 -5.63 -4.82 2.21
CA PRO A 96 -4.24 -4.63 2.68
C PRO A 96 -3.92 -3.22 3.21
N TYR A 97 -4.71 -2.21 2.83
CA TYR A 97 -4.46 -0.79 3.16
C TYR A 97 -5.28 -0.28 4.35
N LEU A 98 -6.31 -1.02 4.75
CA LEU A 98 -7.25 -0.58 5.78
C LEU A 98 -6.69 -0.74 7.19
N GLY A 99 -5.88 -1.76 7.44
CA GLY A 99 -5.36 -2.06 8.79
C GLY A 99 -6.45 -2.52 9.76
N ILE A 100 -7.54 -3.09 9.24
CA ILE A 100 -8.67 -3.61 10.03
C ILE A 100 -8.66 -5.14 10.03
N SER A 101 -9.34 -5.72 11.03
CA SER A 101 -9.47 -7.18 11.12
C SER A 101 -10.39 -7.76 10.03
N ASP A 102 -10.29 -9.06 9.78
CA ASP A 102 -11.16 -9.78 8.84
C ASP A 102 -12.63 -9.69 9.25
N PHE A 103 -12.91 -9.75 10.55
CA PHE A 103 -14.24 -9.60 11.09
C PHE A 103 -14.79 -8.20 10.83
N GLU A 104 -14.03 -7.16 11.17
CA GLU A 104 -14.44 -5.76 10.94
C GLU A 104 -14.64 -5.46 9.46
N PHE A 105 -13.78 -6.01 8.59
CA PHE A 105 -13.94 -5.92 7.14
C PHE A 105 -15.26 -6.56 6.68
N ALA A 106 -15.56 -7.78 7.15
CA ALA A 106 -16.78 -8.48 6.80
C ALA A 106 -18.03 -7.72 7.26
N THR A 107 -18.04 -7.20 8.50
CA THR A 107 -19.14 -6.39 9.03
C THR A 107 -19.36 -5.12 8.20
N ASN A 108 -18.28 -4.41 7.87
CA ASN A 108 -18.36 -3.20 7.05
C ASN A 108 -18.86 -3.49 5.62
N TRP A 109 -18.44 -4.61 5.04
CA TRP A 109 -18.89 -5.04 3.72
C TRP A 109 -20.39 -5.36 3.72
N VAL A 110 -20.87 -6.16 4.68
CA VAL A 110 -22.31 -6.48 4.81
C VAL A 110 -23.14 -5.21 4.97
N ARG A 111 -22.72 -4.29 5.86
CA ARG A 111 -23.43 -3.03 6.12
C ARG A 111 -23.60 -2.14 4.87
N ARG A 112 -22.73 -2.28 3.88
CA ARG A 112 -22.70 -1.45 2.66
C ARG A 112 -23.24 -2.15 1.42
N LEU A 113 -23.79 -3.35 1.60
CA LEU A 113 -24.63 -4.01 0.59
C LEU A 113 -25.86 -3.16 0.30
N ASP A 114 -26.41 -3.36 -0.90
CA ASP A 114 -27.75 -2.87 -1.24
C ASP A 114 -28.76 -3.34 -0.18
N PRO A 115 -29.71 -2.50 0.29
CA PRO A 115 -30.61 -2.85 1.38
C PRO A 115 -31.33 -4.19 1.20
N VAL A 116 -31.80 -4.49 -0.01
CA VAL A 116 -32.53 -5.74 -0.30
C VAL A 116 -31.60 -6.95 -0.23
N VAL A 117 -30.35 -6.79 -0.66
CA VAL A 117 -29.34 -7.84 -0.57
C VAL A 117 -28.90 -8.03 0.88
N ASN A 118 -28.72 -6.93 1.62
CA ASN A 118 -28.34 -6.92 3.02
C ASN A 118 -29.36 -7.71 3.87
N GLU A 119 -30.65 -7.40 3.76
CA GLU A 119 -31.72 -8.11 4.46
C GLU A 119 -31.72 -9.62 4.18
N ARG A 120 -31.45 -10.01 2.93
CA ARG A 120 -31.34 -11.43 2.53
C ARG A 120 -30.10 -12.11 3.11
N VAL A 121 -28.99 -11.39 3.25
CA VAL A 121 -27.76 -11.91 3.86
C VAL A 121 -27.95 -12.04 5.37
N LEU A 122 -28.47 -11.01 6.04
CA LEU A 122 -28.73 -11.04 7.49
C LEU A 122 -29.74 -12.12 7.87
N SER A 123 -30.83 -12.27 7.10
CA SER A 123 -31.82 -13.33 7.34
C SER A 123 -31.26 -14.75 7.15
N LYS A 124 -30.33 -14.93 6.19
CA LYS A 124 -29.64 -16.23 5.99
C LYS A 124 -28.58 -16.51 7.04
N TRP A 125 -27.92 -15.48 7.56
CA TRP A 125 -26.81 -15.63 8.50
C TRP A 125 -27.27 -15.65 9.95
N GLY A 126 -28.57 -15.43 10.21
CA GLY A 126 -29.13 -15.49 11.56
C GLY A 126 -28.49 -14.47 12.51
N LEU A 127 -28.02 -13.34 11.99
CA LEU A 127 -27.50 -12.21 12.77
C LEU A 127 -28.70 -11.47 13.41
N VAL A 128 -29.36 -12.16 14.32
CA VAL A 128 -30.37 -11.62 15.21
C VAL A 128 -29.62 -10.76 16.25
N PRO A 129 -30.04 -9.52 16.55
CA PRO A 129 -29.47 -8.74 17.66
C PRO A 129 -29.45 -9.58 18.93
N GLN A 130 -28.37 -9.51 19.73
CA GLN A 130 -28.24 -10.33 20.96
C GLN A 130 -29.45 -10.14 21.90
N ASP A 131 -30.05 -8.96 21.90
CA ASP A 131 -31.22 -8.60 22.70
C ASP A 131 -32.49 -9.38 22.32
N GLU A 132 -32.52 -9.98 21.12
CA GLU A 132 -33.59 -10.84 20.62
C GLU A 132 -33.28 -12.34 20.82
N TRP A 133 -32.11 -12.70 21.36
CA TRP A 133 -31.75 -14.10 21.63
C TRP A 133 -32.45 -14.66 22.87
N PHE A 134 -32.84 -13.78 23.78
CA PHE A 134 -33.49 -14.15 25.04
C PHE A 134 -34.86 -13.45 25.13
N PRO A 135 -35.89 -14.12 25.67
CA PRO A 135 -37.18 -13.48 25.88
C PRO A 135 -37.05 -12.30 26.86
N PRO A 136 -37.87 -11.24 26.72
CA PRO A 136 -37.86 -10.14 27.69
C PRO A 136 -38.21 -10.68 29.07
N CYS A 137 -37.39 -10.32 30.06
CA CYS A 137 -37.62 -10.60 31.48
C CYS A 137 -38.92 -9.96 31.99
#